data_AF-A0A968AZL5-F1
#
_entry.id   AF-A0A968AZL5-F1
#
_cell.length_a   1.000
_cell.length_b   1.000
_cell.length_c   1.000
_cell.angle_alpha   90.00
_cell.angle_beta   90.00
_cell.angle_gamma   90.00
#
_symmetry.space_group_name_H-M   'P 1'
#
loop_
_entity.id
_entity.type
_entity.pdbx_description
1 polymer ?
#
loop_
_entity_poly.entity_id
_entity_poly.type
_entity_poly.pdbx_seq_one_letter_code
_entity_poly.pdbx_strand_id
1 'polypeptide(L)'
;MSKATNQNQVKRYNRRQFLKQVGLGGLGVAGVSILGACAPAVTQTQVVKETVEVEKIVEVEKVVEVEAQSPWITGLVPSDLDVTFNYSSWEGEGEMRKWLLHFDNFFTKFYPNVNVQGDWGIPWGDYWTKMPTQLAAGAVIDMMWMHDTRAPSFANNGWLMPMDELLNAY
;
A
#
# COMPACT_ATOMS: atom_id res chain seq x y z
N MET A 1 -21.18 67.17 -18.89
CA MET A 1 -19.93 66.89 -18.14
C MET A 1 -20.29 66.54 -16.71
N SER A 2 -19.56 65.60 -16.11
CA SER A 2 -19.69 65.08 -14.74
C SER A 2 -20.64 63.89 -14.53
N LYS A 3 -20.05 62.71 -14.31
CA LYS A 3 -20.13 61.98 -13.03
C LYS A 3 -19.07 60.87 -12.99
N ALA A 4 -18.22 60.93 -11.97
CA ALA A 4 -17.42 59.80 -11.49
C ALA A 4 -18.31 58.80 -10.73
N THR A 5 -17.81 57.56 -10.53
CA THR A 5 -18.05 56.56 -9.45
C THR A 5 -17.92 55.16 -10.08
N ASN A 6 -16.75 54.52 -10.02
CA ASN A 6 -16.32 53.53 -9.01
C ASN A 6 -17.09 52.20 -9.07
N GLN A 7 -16.45 51.14 -9.61
CA GLN A 7 -16.61 49.77 -9.13
C GLN A 7 -15.28 48.98 -9.23
N ASN A 8 -14.79 48.57 -8.06
CA ASN A 8 -13.71 47.59 -7.81
C ASN A 8 -14.01 46.24 -8.52
N GLN A 9 -13.12 45.68 -9.34
CA GLN A 9 -11.86 44.98 -9.01
C GLN A 9 -12.04 43.67 -8.22
N VAL A 10 -12.37 42.58 -8.92
CA VAL A 10 -12.12 41.22 -8.41
C VAL A 10 -10.69 40.82 -8.78
N LYS A 11 -9.77 40.91 -7.83
CA LYS A 11 -8.36 40.59 -8.02
C LYS A 11 -8.18 39.08 -8.13
N ARG A 12 -8.07 38.55 -9.36
CA ARG A 12 -7.75 37.15 -9.61
C ARG A 12 -6.24 36.93 -9.42
N TYR A 13 -5.85 36.28 -8.34
CA TYR A 13 -4.46 35.88 -8.14
C TYR A 13 -4.12 34.67 -9.01
N ASN A 14 -3.09 34.82 -9.83
CA ASN A 14 -2.57 33.73 -10.66
C ASN A 14 -1.60 32.87 -9.83
N ARG A 15 -1.60 31.55 -10.04
CA ARG A 15 -0.83 30.53 -9.28
C ARG A 15 0.65 30.88 -9.11
N ARG A 16 1.22 31.57 -10.10
CA ARG A 16 2.62 32.04 -10.10
C ARG A 16 2.92 33.15 -9.08
N GLN A 17 1.91 33.88 -8.59
CA GLN A 17 2.08 34.90 -7.55
C GLN A 17 1.94 34.34 -6.13
N PHE A 18 1.19 33.24 -5.95
CA PHE A 18 1.08 32.54 -4.67
C PHE A 18 2.41 31.86 -4.29
N LEU A 19 3.06 31.19 -5.23
CA LEU A 19 4.35 30.50 -4.99
C LEU A 19 5.52 31.47 -4.72
N LYS A 20 5.42 32.72 -5.18
CA LYS A 20 6.43 33.76 -4.87
C LYS A 20 6.36 34.28 -3.43
N GLN A 21 5.22 34.12 -2.75
CA GLN A 21 5.04 34.58 -1.37
C GLN A 21 5.40 33.53 -0.32
N VAL A 22 5.45 32.25 -0.69
CA VAL A 22 5.80 31.16 0.24
C VAL A 22 7.30 30.82 0.23
N GLY A 23 8.04 31.21 -0.82
CA GLY A 23 9.45 30.83 -1.01
C GLY A 23 10.53 31.79 -0.47
N LEU A 24 10.20 32.94 0.14
CA LEU A 24 11.19 33.96 0.52
C LEU A 24 10.98 34.53 1.93
N GLY A 25 10.70 33.65 2.89
CA GLY A 25 10.98 33.88 4.30
C GLY A 25 12.28 33.17 4.69
N GLY A 26 13.41 33.87 4.60
CA GLY A 26 14.73 33.35 5.00
C GLY A 26 15.89 34.19 4.45
N LEU A 27 16.44 35.06 5.30
CA LEU A 27 17.69 35.82 5.12
C LEU A 27 18.88 34.86 4.85
N GLY A 28 19.99 35.19 4.17
CA GLY A 28 20.48 36.44 3.57
C GLY A 28 21.86 36.24 2.90
N VAL A 29 22.08 37.04 1.85
CA VAL A 29 23.30 37.79 1.43
C VAL A 29 24.72 37.15 1.48
N ALA A 30 25.30 37.03 0.27
CA ALA A 30 26.72 37.18 -0.16
C ALA A 30 27.80 36.23 0.40
N GLY A 31 28.81 35.77 -0.35
CA GLY A 31 29.32 36.05 -1.69
C GLY A 31 30.74 35.45 -1.85
N VAL A 32 31.30 35.57 -3.05
CA VAL A 32 32.73 35.42 -3.43
C VAL A 32 33.24 34.00 -3.73
N SER A 33 33.60 33.84 -5.00
CA SER A 33 34.43 32.80 -5.59
C SER A 33 35.91 32.96 -5.22
N ILE A 34 36.55 31.89 -4.74
CA ILE A 34 38.01 31.75 -4.71
C ILE A 34 38.40 30.38 -5.27
N LEU A 35 39.37 30.44 -6.18
CA LEU A 35 40.10 29.35 -6.82
C LEU A 35 40.90 28.49 -5.81
N GLY A 36 40.99 27.19 -6.07
CA GLY A 36 41.94 26.27 -5.42
C GLY A 36 41.25 24.99 -4.97
N ALA A 37 41.79 23.79 -5.11
CA ALA A 37 43.02 23.28 -5.71
C ALA A 37 42.82 21.75 -5.87
N CYS A 38 43.66 21.12 -6.71
CA CYS A 38 44.15 19.74 -6.69
C CYS A 38 43.45 18.68 -5.81
N ALA A 39 43.26 17.43 -6.20
CA ALA A 39 43.64 16.62 -7.36
C ALA A 39 42.99 15.23 -7.18
N PRO A 40 42.83 14.43 -8.25
CA PRO A 40 42.53 13.01 -8.17
C PRO A 40 43.83 12.21 -7.98
N ALA A 41 43.80 11.06 -7.31
CA ALA A 41 44.95 10.14 -7.33
C ALA A 41 44.50 8.68 -7.28
N VAL A 42 44.68 8.04 -8.44
CA VAL A 42 44.77 6.60 -8.67
C VAL A 42 46.18 6.15 -8.29
N THR A 43 46.34 4.96 -7.70
CA THR A 43 47.54 4.10 -7.78
C THR A 43 47.10 2.72 -7.25
N GLN A 44 47.02 1.64 -8.05
CA GLN A 44 48.13 0.78 -8.52
C GLN A 44 49.02 0.31 -7.35
N THR A 45 49.39 -0.95 -7.11
CA THR A 45 49.37 -2.21 -7.86
C THR A 45 50.10 -3.26 -6.98
N GLN A 46 49.83 -4.57 -7.18
CA GLN A 46 50.74 -5.74 -7.03
C GLN A 46 50.90 -6.55 -5.71
N VAL A 47 50.61 -7.87 -5.88
CA VAL A 47 51.46 -9.07 -5.60
C VAL A 47 50.93 -10.12 -4.61
N VAL A 48 51.05 -11.34 -5.12
CA VAL A 48 50.55 -12.67 -4.75
C VAL A 48 51.54 -13.43 -3.85
N LYS A 49 51.03 -14.48 -3.18
CA LYS A 49 51.67 -15.58 -2.40
C LYS A 49 51.68 -15.30 -0.89
N GLU A 50 51.36 -16.21 0.01
CA GLU A 50 51.21 -17.67 -0.01
C GLU A 50 50.40 -18.08 1.25
N THR A 51 49.57 -19.11 1.11
CA THR A 51 49.21 -20.15 2.11
C THR A 51 49.48 -19.89 3.60
N VAL A 52 48.42 -19.93 4.42
CA VAL A 52 48.33 -20.84 5.59
C VAL A 52 46.84 -21.14 5.82
N GLU A 53 46.50 -22.42 5.70
CA GLU A 53 45.24 -22.99 6.15
C GLU A 53 45.16 -22.88 7.68
N VAL A 54 44.12 -22.21 8.19
CA VAL A 54 43.67 -22.44 9.56
C VAL A 54 42.18 -22.72 9.48
N GLU A 55 41.89 -24.02 9.56
CA GLU A 55 40.57 -24.58 9.83
C GLU A 55 39.96 -23.86 11.04
N LYS A 56 39.11 -22.87 10.76
CA LYS A 56 38.14 -22.42 11.75
C LYS A 56 36.82 -23.05 11.34
N ILE A 57 36.53 -24.17 11.98
CA ILE A 57 35.20 -24.75 12.08
C ILE A 57 34.32 -23.63 12.65
N VAL A 58 33.66 -22.90 11.76
CA VAL A 58 32.58 -21.99 12.13
C VAL A 58 31.42 -22.91 12.41
N GLU A 59 31.21 -23.18 13.69
CA GLU A 59 29.94 -23.67 14.18
C GLU A 59 28.86 -22.82 13.52
N VAL A 60 28.07 -23.48 12.68
CA VAL A 60 26.83 -22.95 12.17
C VAL A 60 25.97 -22.73 13.40
N GLU A 61 26.05 -21.52 13.95
CA GLU A 61 24.98 -20.96 14.76
C GLU A 61 23.74 -21.12 13.89
N LYS A 62 22.98 -22.18 14.18
CA LYS A 62 21.59 -22.28 13.82
C LYS A 62 20.95 -21.13 14.56
N VAL A 63 20.96 -19.97 13.92
CA VAL A 63 20.12 -18.83 14.25
C VAL A 63 18.73 -19.43 14.27
N VAL A 64 18.25 -19.74 15.47
CA VAL A 64 16.83 -19.89 15.73
C VAL A 64 16.31 -18.50 15.48
N GLU A 65 15.95 -18.26 14.22
CA GLU A 65 15.20 -17.09 13.81
C GLU A 65 13.96 -17.13 14.70
N VAL A 66 13.96 -16.28 15.71
CA VAL A 66 12.80 -16.04 16.55
C VAL A 66 11.81 -15.43 15.57
N GLU A 67 11.02 -16.27 14.93
CA GLU A 67 9.96 -15.84 14.03
C GLU A 67 9.11 -14.88 14.84
N ALA A 68 9.22 -13.59 14.51
CA ALA A 68 8.35 -12.58 15.04
C ALA A 68 6.93 -13.11 14.85
N GLN A 69 6.21 -13.30 15.96
CA GLN A 69 4.87 -13.86 15.93
C GLN A 69 4.07 -13.10 14.87
N SER A 70 3.60 -13.83 13.87
CA SER A 70 2.83 -13.27 12.76
C SER A 70 1.68 -12.44 13.34
N PRO A 71 1.40 -11.22 12.82
CA PRO A 71 0.21 -10.47 13.22
C PRO A 71 -1.08 -11.18 12.81
N TRP A 72 -0.98 -12.20 11.94
CA TRP A 72 -2.08 -13.00 11.44
C TRP A 72 -2.24 -14.28 12.24
N ILE A 73 -3.50 -14.61 12.53
CA ILE A 73 -3.86 -15.90 13.09
C ILE A 73 -3.98 -16.91 11.94
N THR A 74 -3.21 -17.99 12.04
CA THR A 74 -3.11 -19.03 10.99
C THR A 74 -3.24 -20.42 11.62
N GLY A 75 -3.47 -21.44 10.78
CA GLY A 75 -3.55 -22.84 11.24
C GLY A 75 -4.95 -23.32 11.65
N LEU A 76 -6.00 -22.49 11.50
CA LEU A 76 -7.38 -22.94 11.66
C LEU A 76 -7.86 -23.86 10.52
N VAL A 77 -7.25 -23.72 9.36
CA VAL A 77 -7.50 -24.54 8.16
C VAL A 77 -6.16 -25.02 7.59
N PRO A 78 -6.14 -26.15 6.86
CA PRO A 78 -4.91 -26.68 6.25
C PRO A 78 -4.23 -25.64 5.35
N SER A 79 -2.90 -25.54 5.45
CA SER A 79 -2.11 -24.58 4.66
C SER A 79 -2.06 -24.90 3.17
N ASP A 80 -2.33 -26.16 2.79
CA ASP A 80 -2.35 -26.64 1.41
C ASP A 80 -3.71 -26.45 0.70
N LEU A 81 -4.61 -25.68 1.31
CA LEU A 81 -5.94 -25.35 0.77
C LEU A 81 -5.86 -24.86 -0.69
N ASP A 82 -6.49 -25.62 -1.59
CA ASP A 82 -6.55 -25.34 -3.03
C ASP A 82 -7.97 -24.89 -3.41
N VAL A 83 -8.20 -23.59 -3.34
CA VAL A 83 -9.49 -22.94 -3.63
C VAL A 83 -9.28 -21.59 -4.30
N THR A 84 -10.35 -21.05 -4.90
CA THR A 84 -10.36 -19.64 -5.35
C THR A 84 -10.98 -18.76 -4.28
N PHE A 85 -10.28 -17.69 -3.90
CA PHE A 85 -10.78 -16.65 -3.01
C PHE A 85 -11.23 -15.44 -3.85
N ASN A 86 -12.53 -15.23 -3.92
CA ASN A 86 -13.16 -14.18 -4.72
C ASN A 86 -13.46 -12.96 -3.86
N TYR A 87 -12.95 -11.80 -4.27
CA TYR A 87 -13.28 -10.53 -3.63
C TYR A 87 -13.82 -9.47 -4.58
N SER A 88 -14.55 -8.50 -4.02
CA SER A 88 -15.13 -7.40 -4.78
C SER A 88 -15.04 -6.05 -4.06
N SER A 89 -14.64 -4.99 -4.77
CA SER A 89 -14.51 -3.65 -4.18
C SER A 89 -14.87 -2.51 -5.15
N TRP A 90 -15.21 -1.35 -4.59
CA TRP A 90 -15.37 -0.10 -5.35
C TRP A 90 -14.07 0.71 -5.47
N GLU A 91 -12.98 0.20 -4.92
CA GLU A 91 -11.73 0.96 -4.80
C GLU A 91 -11.01 1.07 -6.13
N GLY A 92 -10.41 2.23 -6.36
CA GLY A 92 -9.56 2.47 -7.52
C GLY A 92 -8.17 1.84 -7.36
N GLU A 93 -7.39 1.83 -8.45
CA GLU A 93 -6.07 1.20 -8.53
C GLU A 93 -5.11 1.63 -7.40
N GLY A 94 -5.11 2.92 -7.04
CA GLY A 94 -4.21 3.45 -6.01
C GLY A 94 -4.42 2.84 -4.63
N GLU A 95 -5.68 2.67 -4.21
CA GLU A 95 -6.02 2.04 -2.94
C GLU A 95 -5.94 0.51 -3.04
N MET A 96 -6.42 -0.07 -4.14
CA MET A 96 -6.38 -1.52 -4.33
C MET A 96 -4.96 -2.08 -4.33
N ARG A 97 -3.96 -1.34 -4.82
CA ARG A 97 -2.56 -1.79 -4.75
C ARG A 97 -2.10 -2.07 -3.31
N LYS A 98 -2.59 -1.33 -2.33
CA LYS A 98 -2.26 -1.55 -0.91
C LYS A 98 -2.88 -2.85 -0.40
N TRP A 99 -4.16 -3.08 -0.73
CA TRP A 99 -4.88 -4.30 -0.36
C TRP A 99 -4.28 -5.54 -1.01
N LEU A 100 -3.93 -5.46 -2.29
CA LEU A 100 -3.28 -6.54 -3.02
C LEU A 100 -1.95 -6.93 -2.37
N LEU A 101 -1.13 -5.96 -1.94
CA LEU A 101 0.10 -6.25 -1.20
C LEU A 101 -0.18 -7.04 0.09
N HIS A 102 -1.28 -6.75 0.80
CA HIS A 102 -1.65 -7.51 1.99
C HIS A 102 -2.13 -8.93 1.66
N PHE A 103 -2.95 -9.10 0.62
CA PHE A 103 -3.37 -10.43 0.16
C PHE A 103 -2.17 -11.25 -0.28
N ASP A 104 -1.28 -10.70 -1.10
CA ASP A 104 -0.10 -11.41 -1.59
C ASP A 104 0.80 -11.86 -0.42
N ASN A 105 1.07 -10.97 0.54
CA ASN A 105 1.87 -11.29 1.71
C ASN A 105 1.24 -12.37 2.59
N PHE A 106 -0.09 -12.39 2.71
CA PHE A 106 -0.80 -13.39 3.51
C PHE A 106 -0.90 -14.74 2.79
N PHE A 107 -1.49 -14.76 1.59
CA PHE A 107 -1.75 -15.99 0.86
C PHE A 107 -0.46 -16.67 0.40
N THR A 108 0.52 -15.93 -0.12
CA THR A 108 1.79 -16.55 -0.57
C THR A 108 2.53 -17.24 0.59
N LYS A 109 2.43 -16.67 1.80
CA LYS A 109 3.14 -17.21 2.97
C LYS A 109 2.41 -18.37 3.64
N PHE A 110 1.09 -18.27 3.79
CA PHE A 110 0.33 -19.19 4.64
C PHE A 110 -0.60 -20.14 3.86
N TYR A 111 -0.99 -19.77 2.64
CA TYR A 111 -1.97 -20.50 1.83
C TYR A 111 -1.62 -20.41 0.33
N PRO A 112 -0.45 -20.93 -0.10
CA PRO A 112 0.13 -20.66 -1.43
C PRO A 112 -0.67 -21.23 -2.60
N ASN A 113 -1.57 -22.20 -2.34
CA ASN A 113 -2.43 -22.80 -3.36
C ASN A 113 -3.74 -22.02 -3.57
N VAL A 114 -4.01 -20.98 -2.75
CA VAL A 114 -5.21 -20.16 -2.92
C VAL A 114 -5.06 -19.22 -4.10
N ASN A 115 -5.98 -19.31 -5.05
CA ASN A 115 -6.08 -18.40 -6.18
C ASN A 115 -6.92 -17.17 -5.81
N VAL A 116 -6.28 -16.02 -5.59
CA VAL A 116 -6.97 -14.76 -5.24
C VAL A 116 -7.48 -14.07 -6.51
N GLN A 117 -8.80 -13.92 -6.63
CA GLN A 117 -9.49 -13.32 -7.78
C GLN A 117 -10.32 -12.10 -7.36
N GLY A 118 -10.17 -10.99 -8.08
CA GLY A 118 -10.74 -9.71 -7.68
C GLY A 118 -11.53 -9.01 -8.77
N ASP A 119 -12.76 -8.63 -8.46
CA ASP A 119 -13.58 -7.70 -9.25
C ASP A 119 -13.59 -6.33 -8.54
N TRP A 120 -12.60 -5.49 -8.86
CA TRP A 120 -12.39 -4.19 -8.22
C TRP A 120 -12.39 -3.03 -9.23
N GLY A 121 -12.42 -1.79 -8.73
CA GLY A 121 -12.54 -0.61 -9.57
C GLY A 121 -13.97 -0.35 -10.06
N ILE A 122 -14.95 -1.01 -9.45
CA ILE A 122 -16.37 -0.82 -9.76
C ILE A 122 -16.80 0.57 -9.25
N PRO A 123 -17.33 1.47 -10.10
CA PRO A 123 -17.78 2.77 -9.65
C PRO A 123 -18.80 2.65 -8.51
N TRP A 124 -18.69 3.53 -7.50
CA TRP A 124 -19.54 3.51 -6.31
C TRP A 124 -21.04 3.36 -6.61
N GLY A 125 -21.55 4.10 -7.61
CA GLY A 125 -22.95 4.04 -7.99
C GLY A 125 -23.38 2.67 -8.56
N ASP A 126 -22.49 2.03 -9.32
CA ASP A 126 -22.75 0.75 -9.98
C ASP A 126 -22.57 -0.42 -9.01
N TYR A 127 -21.65 -0.30 -8.06
CA TYR A 127 -21.33 -1.33 -7.06
C TYR A 127 -22.59 -1.83 -6.34
N TRP A 128 -23.41 -0.89 -5.88
CA TRP A 128 -24.63 -1.19 -5.13
C TRP A 128 -25.77 -1.78 -5.95
N THR A 129 -25.63 -1.80 -7.28
CA THR A 129 -26.56 -2.50 -8.18
C THR A 129 -25.99 -3.86 -8.60
N LYS A 130 -24.69 -3.89 -8.95
CA LYS A 130 -23.99 -5.08 -9.41
C LYS A 130 -23.89 -6.15 -8.32
N MET A 131 -23.48 -5.78 -7.11
CA MET A 131 -23.26 -6.72 -6.02
C MET A 131 -24.53 -7.48 -5.60
N PRO A 132 -25.67 -6.82 -5.29
CA PRO A 132 -26.92 -7.53 -5.01
C PRO A 132 -27.38 -8.43 -6.16
N THR A 133 -27.17 -8.00 -7.41
CA THR A 133 -27.54 -8.80 -8.59
C THR A 133 -26.71 -10.08 -8.67
N GLN A 134 -25.39 -9.97 -8.47
CA GLN A 134 -24.49 -11.13 -8.43
C GLN A 134 -24.86 -12.10 -7.30
N LEU A 135 -25.10 -11.59 -6.09
CA LEU A 135 -25.44 -12.41 -4.93
C LEU A 135 -26.81 -13.08 -5.09
N ALA A 136 -27.81 -12.37 -5.60
CA ALA A 136 -29.11 -12.94 -5.93
C ALA A 136 -29.04 -14.01 -7.04
N ALA A 137 -28.06 -13.88 -7.95
CA ALA A 137 -27.78 -14.89 -8.98
C ALA A 137 -26.94 -16.08 -8.48
N GLY A 138 -26.52 -16.06 -7.20
CA GLY A 138 -25.73 -17.14 -6.60
C GLY A 138 -24.23 -17.06 -6.88
N ALA A 139 -23.69 -15.88 -7.21
CA ALA A 139 -22.26 -15.69 -7.31
C ALA A 139 -21.57 -15.97 -5.95
N VAL A 140 -20.45 -16.68 -5.99
CA VAL A 140 -19.62 -16.95 -4.81
C VAL A 140 -18.67 -15.78 -4.61
N ILE A 141 -18.87 -15.01 -3.54
CA ILE A 141 -18.02 -13.88 -3.15
C ILE A 141 -17.62 -14.10 -1.69
N ASP A 142 -16.34 -14.36 -1.45
CA ASP A 142 -15.79 -14.66 -0.12
C ASP A 142 -15.60 -13.38 0.70
N MET A 143 -15.30 -12.27 0.03
CA MET A 143 -15.14 -10.97 0.68
C MET A 143 -15.62 -9.82 -0.21
N MET A 144 -16.43 -8.94 0.34
CA MET A 144 -16.89 -7.76 -0.37
C MET A 144 -16.73 -6.51 0.48
N TRP A 145 -16.41 -5.39 -0.15
CA TRP A 145 -16.46 -4.13 0.56
C TRP A 145 -17.91 -3.83 0.90
N MET A 146 -18.14 -3.39 2.13
CA MET A 146 -19.48 -3.11 2.63
C MET A 146 -19.51 -1.72 3.25
N HIS A 147 -20.53 -0.97 2.90
CA HIS A 147 -20.83 0.29 3.57
C HIS A 147 -21.80 0.00 4.71
N ASP A 148 -21.56 0.63 5.86
CA ASP A 148 -22.33 0.45 7.10
C ASP A 148 -23.84 0.62 6.88
N THR A 149 -24.26 1.61 6.09
CA THR A 149 -25.69 1.84 5.78
C THR A 149 -26.32 0.77 4.89
N ARG A 150 -25.52 -0.09 4.25
CA ARG A 150 -25.98 -1.19 3.39
C ARG A 150 -25.95 -2.53 4.10
N ALA A 151 -25.05 -2.70 5.08
CA ALA A 151 -24.85 -3.95 5.80
C ALA A 151 -26.16 -4.57 6.34
N PRO A 152 -27.09 -3.83 6.97
CA PRO A 152 -28.35 -4.41 7.47
C PRO A 152 -29.18 -5.07 6.37
N SER A 153 -29.24 -4.47 5.17
CA SER A 153 -30.00 -5.04 4.05
C SER A 153 -29.37 -6.33 3.55
N PHE A 154 -28.04 -6.39 3.47
CA PHE A 154 -27.33 -7.59 3.01
C PHE A 154 -27.43 -8.73 4.04
N ALA A 155 -27.34 -8.40 5.33
CA ALA A 155 -27.57 -9.34 6.42
C ALA A 155 -29.00 -9.91 6.40
N ASN A 156 -30.02 -9.04 6.25
CA ASN A 156 -31.42 -9.48 6.17
C ASN A 156 -31.70 -10.38 4.96
N ASN A 157 -30.94 -10.23 3.87
CA ASN A 157 -31.03 -11.09 2.69
C ASN A 157 -30.21 -12.39 2.83
N GLY A 158 -29.51 -12.60 3.95
CA GLY A 158 -28.68 -13.79 4.18
C GLY A 158 -27.38 -13.80 3.35
N TRP A 159 -26.93 -12.65 2.86
CA TRP A 159 -25.72 -12.54 2.04
C TRP A 159 -24.44 -12.29 2.84
N LEU A 160 -24.57 -12.02 4.14
CA LEU A 160 -23.42 -11.86 5.04
C LEU A 160 -23.37 -13.05 5.99
N MET A 161 -22.22 -13.69 6.07
CA MET A 161 -21.92 -14.71 7.06
C MET A 161 -21.73 -14.02 8.44
N PRO A 162 -22.45 -14.46 9.49
CA PRO A 162 -22.16 -14.03 10.85
C PRO A 162 -20.72 -14.39 11.25
N MET A 163 -19.99 -13.43 11.81
CA MET A 163 -18.58 -13.62 12.20
C MET A 163 -18.39 -13.87 13.69
N ASP A 164 -19.47 -13.84 14.48
CA ASP A 164 -19.43 -13.94 15.95
C ASP A 164 -18.66 -15.17 16.44
N GLU A 165 -18.88 -16.33 15.81
CA GLU A 165 -18.18 -17.57 16.16
C GLU A 165 -16.67 -17.51 15.85
N LEU A 166 -16.30 -16.86 14.73
CA LEU A 166 -14.90 -16.71 14.34
C LEU A 166 -14.16 -15.68 15.21
N LEU A 167 -14.87 -14.65 15.68
CA LEU A 167 -14.28 -13.61 16.52
C LEU A 167 -14.15 -14.06 17.98
N ASN A 168 -15.09 -14.87 18.49
CA ASN A 168 -15.06 -15.39 19.86
C ASN A 168 -14.08 -16.55 20.06
N ALA A 169 -13.49 -17.10 18.99
CA ALA A 169 -12.46 -18.13 19.07
C ALA A 169 -11.09 -17.62 19.55
N TYR A 170 -10.99 -16.32 19.85
CA TYR A 170 -9.77 -15.59 20.22
C TYR A 170 -9.99 -14.72 21.46
#